data_AF-A0A5J4G3M2-F1
#
_entry.id   AF-A0A5J4G3M2-F1
#
_cell.length_a   1.000
_cell.length_b   1.000
_cell.length_c   1.000
_cell.angle_alpha   90.00
_cell.angle_beta   90.00
_cell.angle_gamma   90.00
#
_symmetry.space_group_name_H-M   'P 1'
#
loop_
_entity.id
_entity.type
_entity.pdbx_description
1 polymer ?
#
loop_
_entity_poly.entity_id
_entity_poly.type
_entity_poly.pdbx_seq_one_letter_code
_entity_poly.pdbx_strand_id
1 'polypeptide(L)'
;MLFKNKTEEIKEEFSIGNYEFSFDHENSTIEISGNKIINLTIKSDENVFDELCEKDDFEFSYGIYSPEFYAREIDLEKKGQIVINEKNQNDYETALYFMEHNDLNINLSLHPNWILVVGWTKISGKEYPITIRMKR
;
A
#
# COMPACT_ATOMS: atom_id res chain seq x y z
N MET A 1 30.44 6.52 27.49
CA MET A 1 29.03 6.10 27.44
C MET A 1 28.64 6.05 25.97
N LEU A 2 28.57 4.85 25.39
CA LEU A 2 28.24 4.66 23.97
C LEU A 2 26.72 4.63 23.84
N PHE A 3 26.15 5.65 23.20
CA PHE A 3 24.75 5.63 22.77
C PHE A 3 24.62 4.59 21.65
N LYS A 4 24.07 3.41 21.97
CA LYS A 4 23.55 2.52 20.94
C LYS A 4 22.34 3.23 20.33
N ASN A 5 22.53 3.79 19.14
CA ASN A 5 21.40 4.09 18.25
C ASN A 5 20.62 2.78 18.11
N LYS A 6 19.41 2.76 18.65
CA LYS A 6 18.47 1.67 18.46
C LYS A 6 18.06 1.79 16.99
N THR A 7 18.69 1.01 16.13
CA THR A 7 18.26 0.91 14.73
C THR A 7 16.85 0.35 14.78
N GLU A 8 15.85 1.20 14.61
CA GLU A 8 14.49 0.74 14.43
C GLU A 8 14.45 0.00 13.09
N GLU A 9 14.29 -1.31 13.18
CA GLU A 9 14.15 -2.16 12.00
C GLU A 9 12.83 -1.78 11.32
N ILE A 10 12.90 -1.40 10.05
CA ILE A 10 11.71 -1.14 9.23
C ILE A 10 10.93 -2.46 9.18
N LYS A 11 9.68 -2.41 9.60
CA LYS A 11 8.77 -3.56 9.57
C LYS A 11 7.83 -3.46 8.39
N GLU A 12 7.48 -4.62 7.87
CA GLU A 12 6.39 -4.76 6.93
C GLU A 12 5.08 -4.23 7.53
N GLU A 13 4.30 -3.52 6.73
CA GLU A 13 3.04 -2.89 7.13
C GLU A 13 2.15 -2.70 5.90
N PHE A 14 0.89 -3.10 5.99
CA PHE A 14 -0.19 -2.66 5.11
C PHE A 14 -1.33 -2.14 5.97
N SER A 15 -1.35 -0.82 6.18
CA SER A 15 -2.35 -0.16 7.00
C SER A 15 -3.19 0.84 6.21
N ILE A 16 -4.47 0.92 6.59
CA ILE A 16 -5.41 1.97 6.18
C ILE A 16 -6.09 2.51 7.42
N GLY A 17 -5.95 3.81 7.68
CA GLY A 17 -6.44 4.40 8.93
C GLY A 17 -5.68 3.83 10.13
N ASN A 18 -6.43 3.25 11.07
CA ASN A 18 -5.87 2.63 12.28
C ASN A 18 -5.81 1.09 12.19
N TYR A 19 -6.08 0.52 11.01
CA TYR A 19 -6.21 -0.92 10.83
C TYR A 19 -5.04 -1.47 10.02
N GLU A 20 -4.45 -2.56 10.52
CA GLU A 20 -3.38 -3.32 9.88
C GLU A 20 -3.99 -4.56 9.22
N PHE A 21 -3.77 -4.71 7.91
CA PHE A 21 -4.37 -5.78 7.11
C PHE A 21 -3.39 -6.93 6.81
N SER A 22 -2.12 -6.79 7.21
CA SER A 22 -1.05 -7.73 6.87
C SER A 22 -0.90 -7.94 5.34
N PHE A 23 0.03 -8.79 4.94
CA PHE A 23 0.26 -9.11 3.53
C PHE A 23 -0.11 -10.55 3.23
N ASP A 24 -0.83 -10.74 2.13
CA ASP A 24 -0.87 -12.03 1.45
C ASP A 24 0.30 -12.09 0.46
N HIS A 25 1.44 -12.60 0.94
CA HIS A 25 2.65 -12.74 0.12
C HIS A 25 2.50 -13.76 -1.00
N GLU A 26 1.68 -14.80 -0.82
CA GLU A 26 1.52 -15.87 -1.81
C GLU A 26 0.75 -15.40 -3.03
N ASN A 27 -0.23 -14.50 -2.84
CA ASN A 27 -1.06 -13.96 -3.92
C ASN A 27 -0.66 -12.54 -4.35
N SER A 28 0.40 -11.97 -3.76
CA SER A 28 1.00 -10.73 -4.23
C SER A 28 1.93 -10.97 -5.43
N THR A 29 2.04 -9.99 -6.31
CA THR A 29 2.91 -10.02 -7.50
C THR A 29 3.89 -8.85 -7.44
N ILE A 30 5.19 -9.14 -7.52
CA ILE A 30 6.25 -8.13 -7.58
C ILE A 30 7.09 -8.37 -8.84
N GLU A 31 6.84 -7.59 -9.88
CA GLU A 31 7.60 -7.59 -11.12
C GLU A 31 8.18 -6.19 -11.37
N ILE A 32 9.49 -6.04 -11.11
CA ILE A 32 10.19 -4.76 -11.15
C ILE A 32 11.53 -4.92 -11.88
N SER A 33 11.84 -3.97 -12.78
CA SER A 33 13.12 -3.86 -13.46
C SER A 33 13.76 -2.50 -13.19
N GLY A 34 14.79 -2.46 -12.34
CA GLY A 34 15.41 -1.21 -11.88
C GLY A 34 14.41 -0.33 -11.13
N ASN A 35 14.14 0.87 -11.67
CA ASN A 35 13.15 1.81 -11.14
C ASN A 35 11.79 1.73 -11.85
N LYS A 36 11.60 0.75 -12.75
CA LYS A 36 10.34 0.54 -13.46
C LYS A 36 9.53 -0.57 -12.79
N ILE A 37 8.32 -0.25 -12.36
CA ILE A 37 7.29 -1.23 -12.00
C ILE A 37 6.67 -1.74 -13.29
N ILE A 38 6.80 -3.04 -13.54
CA ILE A 38 6.12 -3.71 -14.66
C ILE A 38 4.73 -4.10 -14.17
N ASN A 39 4.70 -4.89 -13.10
CA ASN A 39 3.47 -5.38 -12.49
C ASN A 39 3.67 -5.52 -10.96
N LEU A 40 3.05 -4.62 -10.19
CA LEU A 40 3.03 -4.68 -8.73
C LEU A 40 1.60 -4.81 -8.22
N THR A 41 1.22 -5.96 -7.68
CA THR A 41 -0.02 -6.16 -6.92
C THR A 41 0.35 -6.57 -5.51
N ILE A 42 -0.12 -5.82 -4.54
CA ILE A 42 0.09 -6.06 -3.11
C ILE A 42 -1.28 -6.35 -2.51
N LYS A 43 -1.50 -7.61 -2.14
CA LYS A 43 -2.74 -8.06 -1.51
C LYS A 43 -2.58 -8.12 0.00
N SER A 44 -3.66 -7.85 0.70
CA SER A 44 -3.73 -8.08 2.14
C SER A 44 -4.33 -9.43 2.49
N ASP A 45 -4.04 -9.91 3.69
CA ASP A 45 -4.46 -11.23 4.16
C ASP A 45 -5.97 -11.27 4.41
N GLU A 46 -6.67 -12.16 3.70
CA GLU A 46 -8.13 -12.32 3.82
C GLU A 46 -8.55 -12.75 5.23
N ASN A 47 -7.76 -13.59 5.92
CA ASN A 47 -8.11 -14.03 7.27
C ASN A 47 -8.00 -12.88 8.27
N VAL A 48 -6.97 -12.03 8.12
CA VAL A 48 -6.83 -10.82 8.96
C VAL A 48 -7.98 -9.86 8.71
N PHE A 49 -8.43 -9.72 7.46
CA PHE A 49 -9.61 -8.94 7.14
C PHE A 49 -10.89 -9.51 7.77
N ASP A 50 -11.11 -10.83 7.68
CA ASP A 50 -12.24 -11.51 8.30
C ASP A 50 -12.25 -11.31 9.84
N GLU A 51 -11.09 -11.44 10.49
CA GLU A 51 -10.93 -11.16 11.93
C GLU A 51 -11.21 -9.69 12.29
N LEU A 52 -10.90 -8.74 11.41
CA LEU A 52 -11.26 -7.34 11.59
C LEU A 52 -12.78 -7.14 11.47
N CYS A 53 -13.43 -7.82 10.53
CA CYS A 53 -14.88 -7.76 10.32
C CYS A 53 -15.70 -8.28 11.51
N GLU A 54 -15.13 -9.16 12.35
CA GLU A 54 -15.76 -9.62 13.59
C GLU A 54 -15.79 -8.55 14.70
N LYS A 55 -15.05 -7.44 14.55
CA LYS A 55 -14.97 -6.39 15.57
C LYS A 55 -16.07 -5.35 15.39
N ASP A 56 -16.79 -5.06 16.47
CA ASP A 56 -17.87 -4.06 16.49
C ASP A 56 -17.42 -2.63 16.08
N ASP A 57 -16.14 -2.31 16.28
CA ASP A 57 -15.55 -1.00 16.01
C ASP A 57 -14.80 -0.91 14.67
N PHE A 58 -14.86 -1.96 13.84
CA PHE A 58 -14.23 -1.92 12.53
C PHE A 58 -15.09 -1.14 11.52
N GLU A 59 -14.57 0.03 11.11
CA GLU A 59 -15.27 0.95 10.23
C GLU A 59 -15.53 0.36 8.83
N PHE A 60 -14.77 -0.67 8.41
CA PHE A 60 -14.92 -1.29 7.09
C PHE A 60 -15.57 -2.67 7.13
N SER A 61 -16.33 -3.00 8.19
CA SER A 61 -17.02 -4.29 8.37
C SER A 61 -18.07 -4.60 7.29
N TYR A 62 -18.47 -3.61 6.49
CA TYR A 62 -19.31 -3.80 5.30
C TYR A 62 -18.52 -4.27 4.06
N GLY A 63 -17.20 -4.40 4.17
CA GLY A 63 -16.34 -4.84 3.07
C GLY A 63 -16.55 -6.31 2.70
N ILE A 64 -16.41 -6.65 1.42
CA ILE A 64 -16.57 -8.03 0.92
C ILE A 64 -15.21 -8.71 0.76
N TYR A 65 -14.16 -7.95 0.44
CA TYR A 65 -12.81 -8.45 0.20
C TYR A 65 -11.79 -7.57 0.90
N SER A 66 -10.65 -8.15 1.24
CA SER A 66 -9.49 -7.43 1.79
C SER A 66 -8.94 -6.43 0.76
N PRO A 67 -8.29 -5.34 1.21
CA PRO A 67 -7.72 -4.34 0.30
C PRO A 67 -6.58 -4.90 -0.58
N GLU A 68 -6.54 -4.43 -1.83
CA GLU A 68 -5.47 -4.69 -2.79
C GLU A 68 -4.94 -3.36 -3.35
N PHE A 69 -3.63 -3.15 -3.28
CA PHE A 69 -2.97 -2.05 -4.00
C PHE A 69 -2.35 -2.58 -5.28
N TYR A 70 -2.51 -1.87 -6.40
CA TYR A 70 -1.79 -2.18 -7.62
C TYR A 70 -1.18 -0.95 -8.28
N ALA A 71 -0.07 -1.19 -8.98
CA ALA A 71 0.61 -0.25 -9.87
C ALA A 71 1.18 -1.02 -11.07
N ARG A 72 0.94 -0.54 -12.30
CA ARG A 72 1.39 -1.17 -13.55
C ARG A 72 2.10 -0.19 -14.46
N GLU A 73 3.13 -0.67 -15.14
CA GLU A 73 3.87 0.08 -16.17
C GLU A 73 4.34 1.49 -15.72
N ILE A 74 4.69 1.65 -14.44
CA ILE A 74 5.14 2.92 -13.88
C ILE A 74 6.67 3.02 -13.92
N ASP A 75 7.19 4.05 -14.59
CA ASP A 75 8.61 4.43 -14.49
C ASP A 75 8.79 5.45 -13.36
N LEU A 76 9.52 5.08 -12.30
CA LEU A 76 9.81 5.98 -11.17
C LEU A 76 11.00 6.92 -11.40
N GLU A 77 11.44 7.02 -12.65
CA GLU A 77 12.56 7.83 -13.10
C GLU A 77 13.87 7.53 -12.35
N LYS A 78 14.86 8.43 -12.46
CA LYS A 78 16.16 8.28 -11.78
C LYS A 78 16.06 8.37 -10.25
N LYS A 79 14.98 8.96 -9.73
CA LYS A 79 14.80 9.16 -8.29
C LYS A 79 14.24 7.93 -7.58
N GLY A 80 13.70 6.96 -8.33
CA GLY A 80 13.07 5.77 -7.75
C GLY A 80 11.84 6.11 -6.92
N GLN A 81 11.20 7.25 -7.17
CA GLN A 81 9.98 7.67 -6.50
C GLN A 81 9.12 8.58 -7.38
N ILE A 82 7.80 8.50 -7.22
CA ILE A 82 6.84 9.43 -7.82
C ILE A 82 5.78 9.85 -6.82
N VAL A 83 5.13 10.97 -7.10
CA VAL A 83 3.93 11.41 -6.38
C VAL A 83 2.73 11.23 -7.30
N ILE A 84 1.75 10.47 -6.84
CA ILE A 84 0.44 10.28 -7.49
C ILE A 84 -0.57 11.07 -6.68
N ASN A 85 -1.39 11.88 -7.35
CA ASN A 85 -2.46 12.68 -6.74
C ASN A 85 -3.57 12.95 -7.77
N GLU A 86 -4.62 13.66 -7.36
CA GLU A 86 -5.78 14.00 -8.21
C GLU A 86 -5.42 14.62 -9.57
N LYS A 87 -4.27 15.29 -9.70
CA LYS A 87 -3.86 15.95 -10.95
C LYS A 87 -3.27 15.00 -11.98
N ASN A 88 -2.73 13.86 -11.55
CA ASN A 88 -2.00 12.92 -12.42
C ASN A 88 -2.37 11.45 -12.20
N GLN A 89 -3.31 11.12 -11.31
CA GLN A 89 -3.68 9.72 -11.05
C GLN A 89 -4.19 8.98 -12.29
N ASN A 90 -4.82 9.70 -13.23
CA ASN A 90 -5.27 9.13 -14.51
C ASN A 90 -4.13 8.89 -15.51
N ASP A 91 -2.92 9.38 -15.23
CA ASP A 91 -1.73 9.14 -16.06
C ASP A 91 -1.06 7.80 -15.72
N TYR A 92 -1.48 7.17 -14.62
CA TYR A 92 -0.90 5.92 -14.10
C TYR A 92 -1.98 4.85 -13.94
N GLU A 93 -1.63 3.61 -14.27
CA GLU A 93 -2.46 2.46 -13.92
C GLU A 93 -2.17 2.07 -12.47
N THR A 94 -2.83 2.75 -11.55
CA THR A 94 -2.64 2.61 -10.09
C THR A 94 -3.96 2.81 -9.35
N ALA A 95 -4.23 1.99 -8.35
CA ALA A 95 -5.35 2.21 -7.43
C ALA A 95 -5.19 1.40 -6.14
N LEU A 96 -5.97 1.78 -5.14
CA LEU A 96 -6.35 0.87 -4.05
C LEU A 96 -7.73 0.32 -4.37
N TYR A 97 -7.80 -0.97 -4.68
CA TYR A 97 -9.06 -1.69 -4.75
C TYR A 97 -9.47 -2.12 -3.34
N PHE A 98 -10.52 -1.48 -2.83
CA PHE A 98 -11.15 -1.87 -1.58
C PHE A 98 -12.62 -1.45 -1.66
N MET A 99 -13.50 -2.43 -1.89
CA MET A 99 -14.89 -2.28 -2.34
C MET A 99 -15.06 -1.68 -3.75
N GLU A 100 -14.39 -0.56 -3.99
CA GLU A 100 -14.27 0.11 -5.26
C GLU A 100 -12.81 0.50 -5.52
N HIS A 101 -12.55 1.03 -6.71
CA HIS A 101 -11.25 1.64 -6.99
C HIS A 101 -11.23 3.02 -6.33
N ASN A 102 -10.40 3.16 -5.31
CA ASN A 102 -10.29 4.39 -4.54
C ASN A 102 -9.19 5.29 -5.11
N ASP A 103 -9.47 6.59 -5.14
CA ASP A 103 -8.49 7.62 -5.49
C ASP A 103 -7.28 7.57 -4.54
N LEU A 104 -6.11 7.94 -5.07
CA LEU A 104 -4.84 7.89 -4.35
C LEU A 104 -4.15 9.26 -4.35
N ASN A 105 -3.66 9.65 -3.19
CA ASN A 105 -2.73 10.76 -2.99
C ASN A 105 -1.51 10.26 -2.23
N ILE A 106 -0.55 9.67 -2.95
CA ILE A 106 0.54 8.86 -2.39
C ILE A 106 1.91 9.26 -2.94
N ASN A 107 2.94 8.99 -2.16
CA ASN A 107 4.31 8.83 -2.62
C ASN A 107 4.60 7.33 -2.77
N LEU A 108 4.92 6.90 -3.98
CA LEU A 108 5.34 5.55 -4.31
C LEU A 108 6.84 5.56 -4.57
N SER A 109 7.61 4.79 -3.79
CA SER A 109 9.05 4.69 -3.93
C SER A 109 9.57 3.26 -3.90
N LEU A 110 10.68 3.07 -4.62
CA LEU A 110 11.43 1.84 -4.69
C LEU A 110 12.83 2.06 -4.10
N HIS A 111 13.09 1.37 -3.00
CA HIS A 111 14.39 1.30 -2.36
C HIS A 111 15.03 -0.07 -2.62
N PRO A 112 16.34 -0.27 -2.35
CA PRO A 112 17.03 -1.51 -2.71
C PRO A 112 16.28 -2.80 -2.33
N ASN A 113 15.68 -2.86 -1.14
CA ASN A 113 14.97 -4.05 -0.63
C ASN A 113 13.51 -3.77 -0.24
N TRP A 114 12.98 -2.58 -0.55
CA TRP A 114 11.68 -2.14 -0.04
C TRP A 114 10.87 -1.41 -1.09
N ILE A 115 9.57 -1.67 -1.09
CA ILE A 115 8.52 -0.90 -1.75
C ILE A 115 7.84 -0.08 -0.67
N LEU A 116 7.76 1.23 -0.86
CA LEU A 116 7.04 2.12 0.06
C LEU A 116 5.92 2.83 -0.69
N VAL A 117 4.72 2.77 -0.13
CA VAL A 117 3.56 3.59 -0.53
C VAL A 117 3.10 4.31 0.72
N VAL A 118 3.17 5.63 0.72
CA VAL A 118 2.74 6.44 1.87
C VAL A 118 1.92 7.61 1.39
N GLY A 119 0.75 7.81 1.98
CA GLY A 119 -0.08 8.96 1.69
C GLY A 119 -1.51 8.75 2.16
N TRP A 120 -2.47 9.06 1.30
CA TRP A 120 -3.89 9.04 1.59
C TRP A 120 -4.68 8.35 0.49
N THR A 121 -5.79 7.74 0.88
CA THR A 121 -6.81 7.21 -0.01
C THR A 121 -8.19 7.67 0.45
N LYS A 122 -9.15 7.73 -0.47
CA LYS A 122 -10.53 8.13 -0.15
C LYS A 122 -11.47 6.95 -0.28
N ILE A 123 -11.96 6.45 0.85
CA ILE A 123 -12.89 5.31 0.92
C ILE A 123 -14.26 5.82 1.39
N SER A 124 -15.31 5.57 0.60
CA SER A 124 -16.68 6.01 0.92
C SER A 124 -16.78 7.51 1.25
N GLY A 125 -16.01 8.34 0.56
CA GLY A 125 -16.03 9.80 0.73
C GLY A 125 -15.15 10.34 1.87
N LYS A 126 -14.53 9.48 2.69
CA LYS A 126 -13.63 9.87 3.79
C LYS A 126 -12.17 9.59 3.42
N GLU A 127 -11.26 10.45 3.86
CA GLU A 127 -9.82 10.27 3.66
C GLU A 127 -9.21 9.45 4.79
N TYR A 128 -8.37 8.47 4.43
CA TYR A 128 -7.62 7.64 5.35
C TYR A 128 -6.14 7.65 4.99
N PRO A 129 -5.24 7.69 5.99
CA PRO A 129 -3.83 7.45 5.73
C PRO A 129 -3.66 6.03 5.23
N ILE A 130 -2.80 5.84 4.23
CA ILE A 130 -2.36 4.54 3.76
C ILE A 130 -0.85 4.42 3.91
N THR A 131 -0.41 3.31 4.48
CA THR A 131 1.00 2.95 4.58
C THR A 131 1.18 1.53 4.08
N ILE A 132 1.99 1.37 3.04
CA ILE A 132 2.47 0.07 2.57
C ILE A 132 3.99 0.10 2.63
N ARG A 133 4.56 -0.82 3.39
CA ARG A 133 6.00 -1.09 3.44
C ARG A 133 6.18 -2.57 3.21
N MET A 134 6.57 -2.95 2.01
CA MET A 134 6.72 -4.36 1.64
C MET A 134 8.16 -4.65 1.26
N LYS A 135 8.69 -5.80 1.66
CA LYS A 135 9.99 -6.25 1.18
C LYS A 135 9.90 -6.68 -0.29
N ARG A 136 11.00 -6.47 -1.02
CA ARG A 136 11.15 -6.83 -2.44
C ARG A 136 11.74 -8.22 -2.60
#